data_AF-A0A4S8MC43-F1
#
_entry.id   AF-A0A4S8MC43-F1
#
_cell.length_a   1.000
_cell.length_b   1.000
_cell.length_c   1.000
_cell.angle_alpha   90.00
_cell.angle_beta   90.00
_cell.angle_gamma   90.00
#
_symmetry.space_group_name_H-M   'P 1'
#
loop_
_entity.id
_entity.type
_entity.pdbx_description
1 polymer ?
#
loop_
_entity_poly.entity_id
_entity_poly.type
_entity_poly.pdbx_seq_one_letter_code
_entity_poly.pdbx_strand_id
1 'polypeptide(L)'
;FHVQRSFHIFSRRTVSEERLNRFEQDPLGQGPKRRNTWLDKRGLTPAEIVDNRWNQAVILMLSTEAEYIFAHCTDGRFGYEEPPWSSRIRERLLIVARDILGFMPKTPDES
;
A
#
# COMPACT_ATOMS: atom_id res chain seq x y z
N PHE A 1 18.90 -8.21 4.87
CA PHE A 1 17.80 -7.62 5.65
C PHE A 1 16.58 -8.54 5.58
N HIS A 2 16.37 -9.38 6.58
CA HIS A 2 15.08 -10.05 6.76
C HIS A 2 14.12 -9.00 7.33
N VAL A 3 13.17 -8.51 6.52
CA VAL A 3 12.03 -7.79 7.07
C VAL A 3 11.30 -8.80 7.95
N GLN A 4 11.40 -8.65 9.27
CA GLN A 4 10.58 -9.37 10.22
C GLN A 4 9.11 -9.27 9.75
N ARG A 5 8.46 -10.42 9.59
CA ARG A 5 7.08 -10.57 9.11
C ARG A 5 6.23 -9.42 9.66
N SER A 6 5.58 -8.66 8.78
CA SER A 6 4.87 -7.43 9.16
C SER A 6 3.55 -7.74 9.86
N PHE A 7 3.60 -8.38 11.03
CA PHE A 7 2.41 -8.75 11.82
C PHE A 7 1.54 -7.55 12.19
N HIS A 8 2.13 -6.35 12.26
CA HIS A 8 1.41 -5.09 12.43
C HIS A 8 0.39 -4.78 11.34
N ILE A 9 0.50 -5.39 10.14
CA ILE A 9 -0.53 -5.23 9.12
C ILE A 9 -1.85 -5.83 9.59
N PHE A 10 -1.81 -6.95 10.34
CA PHE A 10 -3.00 -7.64 10.82
C PHE A 10 -3.68 -6.94 11.99
N SER A 11 -2.95 -6.14 12.78
CA SER A 11 -3.54 -5.37 13.87
C SER A 11 -4.38 -4.18 13.39
N ARG A 12 -4.19 -3.73 12.14
CA ARG A 12 -5.00 -2.69 11.52
C ARG A 12 -6.15 -3.29 10.73
N ARG A 13 -7.36 -2.75 10.91
CA ARG A 13 -8.52 -3.14 10.09
C ARG A 13 -8.28 -2.76 8.62
N THR A 14 -8.96 -3.48 7.73
CA THR A 14 -9.05 -3.05 6.33
C THR A 14 -9.86 -1.75 6.22
N VAL A 15 -9.79 -1.09 5.07
CA VAL A 15 -10.55 0.13 4.79
C VAL A 15 -12.04 -0.21 4.83
N SER A 16 -12.84 0.57 5.55
CA SER A 16 -14.29 0.32 5.63
C SER A 16 -14.97 0.62 4.29
N GLU A 17 -16.01 -0.14 3.95
CA GLU A 17 -16.80 0.08 2.73
C GLU A 17 -17.34 1.51 2.64
N GLU A 18 -17.78 2.08 3.76
CA GLU A 18 -18.22 3.48 3.83
C GLU A 18 -17.13 4.46 3.37
N ARG A 19 -15.88 4.23 3.77
CA ARG A 19 -14.75 5.08 3.36
C ARG A 19 -14.41 4.89 1.89
N LEU A 20 -14.55 3.67 1.38
CA LEU A 20 -14.34 3.36 -0.04
C LEU A 20 -15.43 3.99 -0.89
N ASN A 21 -16.70 3.90 -0.47
CA ASN A 21 -17.82 4.55 -1.16
C ASN A 21 -17.65 6.07 -1.20
N ARG A 22 -17.21 6.70 -0.10
CA ARG A 22 -16.87 8.13 -0.09
C ARG A 22 -15.72 8.45 -1.04
N PHE A 23 -14.70 7.59 -1.11
CA PHE A 23 -13.59 7.74 -2.04
C PHE A 23 -14.02 7.64 -3.51
N GLU A 24 -14.92 6.71 -3.85
CA GLU A 24 -15.46 6.61 -5.21
C GLU A 24 -16.26 7.85 -5.62
N GLN A 25 -16.89 8.55 -4.66
CA GLN A 25 -17.63 9.79 -4.91
C GLN A 25 -16.74 11.03 -5.03
N ASP A 26 -15.67 11.10 -4.22
CA ASP A 26 -14.70 12.21 -4.23
C ASP A 26 -13.28 11.69 -3.94
N PRO A 27 -12.55 11.24 -4.97
CA PRO A 27 -11.21 10.68 -4.79
C PRO A 27 -10.19 11.68 -4.22
N LEU A 28 -10.36 12.98 -4.52
CA LEU A 28 -9.42 14.03 -4.12
C LEU A 28 -9.60 14.41 -2.64
N GLY A 29 -10.84 14.58 -2.18
CA GLY A 29 -11.12 14.95 -0.79
C GLY A 29 -11.15 13.76 0.18
N GLN A 30 -11.53 12.57 -0.30
CA GLN A 30 -11.72 11.36 0.53
C GLN A 30 -10.63 10.29 0.34
N GLY A 31 -9.59 10.61 -0.43
CA GLY A 31 -8.44 9.74 -0.65
C GLY A 31 -7.61 9.41 0.60
N PRO A 32 -6.60 8.55 0.45
CA PRO A 32 -5.66 8.23 1.52
C PRO A 32 -4.91 9.48 2.01
N LYS A 33 -4.59 9.52 3.30
CA LYS A 33 -3.90 10.64 3.97
C LYS A 33 -2.67 10.13 4.70
N ARG A 34 -1.51 10.77 4.48
CA ARG A 34 -0.17 10.35 4.97
C ARG A 34 -0.14 9.76 6.39
N ARG A 35 -0.79 10.42 7.36
CA ARG A 35 -0.75 10.01 8.78
C ARG A 35 -1.68 8.84 9.12
N ASN A 36 -2.76 8.61 8.36
CA ASN A 36 -3.85 7.68 8.69
C ASN A 36 -4.31 6.85 7.48
N THR A 37 -3.37 6.41 6.66
CA THR A 37 -3.64 5.51 5.53
C THR A 37 -3.67 4.07 5.99
N TRP A 38 -4.74 3.37 5.62
CA TRP A 38 -4.87 1.92 5.77
C TRP A 38 -4.77 1.29 4.39
N LEU A 39 -4.27 0.06 4.33
CA LEU A 39 -4.29 -0.74 3.11
C LEU A 39 -5.67 -1.38 2.98
N ASP A 40 -6.28 -1.30 1.80
CA ASP A 40 -7.43 -2.14 1.48
C ASP A 40 -6.91 -3.57 1.25
N LYS A 41 -7.52 -4.56 1.90
CA LYS A 41 -7.00 -5.94 1.94
C LYS A 41 -7.88 -6.91 1.17
N ARG A 42 -8.94 -6.39 0.54
CA ARG A 42 -9.91 -7.18 -0.22
C ARG A 42 -9.29 -7.59 -1.56
N GLY A 43 -9.41 -8.87 -1.89
CA GLY A 43 -8.84 -9.48 -3.07
C GLY A 43 -8.48 -10.94 -2.78
N LEU A 44 -8.52 -11.77 -3.81
CA LEU A 44 -8.13 -13.19 -3.80
C LEU A 44 -6.67 -13.36 -4.22
N THR A 45 -6.12 -12.40 -4.97
CA THR A 45 -4.72 -12.41 -5.40
C THR A 45 -3.96 -11.17 -4.89
N PRO A 46 -2.62 -11.26 -4.77
CA PRO A 46 -1.82 -10.09 -4.42
C PRO A 46 -2.00 -8.92 -5.39
N ALA A 47 -2.21 -9.22 -6.68
CA ALA A 47 -2.46 -8.21 -7.71
C ALA A 47 -3.80 -7.51 -7.48
N GLU A 48 -4.87 -8.24 -7.18
CA GLU A 48 -6.19 -7.65 -6.88
C GLU A 48 -6.15 -6.74 -5.65
N ILE A 49 -5.42 -7.15 -4.61
CA ILE A 49 -5.21 -6.30 -3.44
C ILE A 49 -4.45 -5.04 -3.87
N VAL A 50 -3.35 -5.15 -4.61
CA VAL A 50 -2.51 -3.97 -4.94
C VAL A 50 -3.15 -3.05 -5.97
N ASP A 51 -3.88 -3.59 -6.95
CA ASP A 51 -4.36 -2.87 -8.12
C ASP A 51 -5.78 -2.29 -7.92
N ASN A 52 -6.39 -2.45 -6.75
CA ASN A 52 -7.64 -1.75 -6.43
C ASN A 52 -7.43 -0.22 -6.34
N ARG A 53 -8.49 0.55 -6.63
CA ARG A 53 -8.43 2.01 -6.76
C ARG A 53 -7.88 2.70 -5.52
N TRP A 54 -8.27 2.22 -4.33
CA TRP A 54 -7.78 2.77 -3.06
C TRP A 54 -6.26 2.59 -2.94
N ASN A 55 -5.76 1.38 -3.14
CA ASN A 55 -4.33 1.07 -2.99
C ASN A 55 -3.48 1.70 -4.10
N GLN A 56 -4.01 1.88 -5.31
CA GLN A 56 -3.36 2.69 -6.35
C GLN A 56 -3.22 4.15 -5.91
N ALA A 57 -4.24 4.74 -5.27
CA ALA A 57 -4.14 6.07 -4.69
C ALA A 57 -3.14 6.13 -3.53
N VAL A 58 -3.01 5.05 -2.74
CA VAL A 58 -1.96 4.95 -1.70
C VAL A 58 -0.57 4.95 -2.33
N ILE A 59 -0.36 4.18 -3.40
CA ILE A 59 0.92 4.13 -4.12
C ILE A 59 1.26 5.53 -4.62
N LEU A 60 0.35 6.15 -5.39
CA LEU A 60 0.56 7.50 -5.92
C LEU A 60 0.92 8.51 -4.81
N MET A 61 0.14 8.54 -3.72
CA MET A 61 0.39 9.44 -2.60
C MET A 61 1.78 9.25 -1.98
N LEU A 62 2.22 8.00 -1.81
CA LEU A 62 3.53 7.68 -1.25
C LEU A 62 4.66 7.98 -2.23
N SER A 63 4.46 7.73 -3.52
CA SER A 63 5.43 8.06 -4.57
C SER A 63 5.68 9.55 -4.62
N THR A 64 4.62 10.36 -4.72
CA THR A 64 4.73 11.82 -4.75
C THR A 64 5.44 12.37 -3.51
N GLU A 65 5.24 11.76 -2.35
CA GLU A 65 5.98 12.17 -1.14
C GLU A 65 7.45 11.76 -1.19
N ALA A 66 7.77 10.57 -1.72
CA ALA A 66 9.15 10.13 -1.88
C ALA A 66 9.90 10.99 -2.92
N GLU A 67 9.25 11.34 -4.02
CA GLU A 67 9.73 12.28 -5.04
C GLU A 67 10.01 13.65 -4.40
N TYR A 68 9.06 14.17 -3.62
CA TYR A 68 9.24 15.44 -2.89
C TYR A 68 10.44 15.39 -1.94
N ILE A 69 10.57 14.32 -1.15
CA ILE A 69 11.69 14.15 -0.22
C ILE A 69 13.01 14.08 -1.00
N PHE A 70 13.07 13.31 -2.09
CA PHE A 70 14.26 13.16 -2.92
C PHE A 70 14.71 14.52 -3.49
N ALA A 71 13.78 15.28 -4.07
CA ALA A 71 14.06 16.58 -4.68
C ALA A 71 14.57 17.64 -3.66
N HIS A 72 14.19 17.52 -2.40
CA HIS A 72 14.59 18.45 -1.33
C HIS A 72 15.75 17.92 -0.47
N CYS A 73 16.28 16.75 -0.78
CA CYS A 73 17.38 16.15 -0.03
C CYS A 73 18.72 16.54 -0.63
N THR A 74 19.44 17.47 0.02
CA THR A 74 20.68 18.05 -0.52
C THR A 74 21.94 17.28 -0.17
N ASP A 75 21.86 16.25 0.67
CA ASP A 75 23.04 15.54 1.20
C ASP A 75 23.38 14.25 0.45
N GLY A 76 22.68 13.96 -0.65
CA GLY A 76 22.97 12.83 -1.52
C GLY A 76 22.70 11.45 -0.91
N ARG A 77 22.04 11.35 0.26
CA ARG A 77 21.78 10.05 0.94
C ARG A 77 20.95 9.07 0.12
N PHE A 78 20.22 9.56 -0.88
CA PHE A 78 19.39 8.76 -1.79
C PHE A 78 20.06 8.49 -3.14
N GLY A 79 21.30 8.95 -3.33
CA GLY A 79 21.98 8.98 -4.62
C GLY A 79 21.61 10.21 -5.45
N TYR A 80 22.14 10.27 -6.67
CA TYR A 80 21.92 11.39 -7.60
C TYR A 80 20.87 11.09 -8.69
N GLU A 81 20.51 9.82 -8.85
CA GLU A 81 19.50 9.36 -9.80
C GLU A 81 18.19 9.10 -9.07
N GLU A 82 17.09 9.65 -9.58
CA GLU A 82 15.78 9.50 -8.99
C GLU A 82 15.29 8.04 -9.11
N PRO A 83 14.99 7.36 -7.99
CA PRO A 83 14.41 6.03 -8.05
C PRO A 83 13.00 5.99 -8.65
N PRO A 84 12.60 4.90 -9.32
CA PRO A 84 11.21 4.72 -9.77
C PRO A 84 10.30 4.39 -8.57
N TRP A 85 9.94 5.42 -7.79
CA TRP A 85 9.27 5.28 -6.49
C TRP A 85 7.97 4.49 -6.57
N SER A 86 7.12 4.77 -7.56
CA SER A 86 5.87 4.03 -7.79
C SER A 86 6.08 2.54 -7.96
N SER A 87 7.06 2.13 -8.77
CA SER A 87 7.37 0.71 -8.98
C SER A 87 7.87 0.07 -7.69
N ARG A 88 8.78 0.73 -6.96
CA ARG A 88 9.33 0.22 -5.69
C ARG A 88 8.26 0.07 -4.60
N ILE A 89 7.36 1.05 -4.49
CA ILE A 89 6.26 1.01 -3.52
C ILE A 89 5.26 -0.10 -3.92
N ARG A 90 4.93 -0.22 -5.20
CA ARG A 90 4.06 -1.30 -5.71
C ARG A 90 4.63 -2.69 -5.41
N GLU A 91 5.91 -2.92 -5.72
CA GLU A 91 6.61 -4.17 -5.41
C GLU A 91 6.55 -4.48 -3.91
N ARG A 92 6.76 -3.46 -3.07
CA ARG A 92 6.67 -3.62 -1.63
C ARG A 92 5.25 -4.01 -1.18
N LEU A 93 4.22 -3.39 -1.74
CA LEU A 93 2.83 -3.73 -1.43
C LEU A 93 2.45 -5.13 -1.92
N LEU A 94 3.01 -5.60 -3.05
CA LEU A 94 2.81 -6.99 -3.51
C LEU A 94 3.34 -8.01 -2.50
N ILE A 95 4.51 -7.74 -1.90
CA ILE A 95 5.05 -8.60 -0.83
C ILE A 95 4.10 -8.61 0.37
N VAL A 96 3.63 -7.44 0.79
CA VAL A 96 2.67 -7.33 1.91
C VAL A 96 1.34 -8.03 1.60
N ALA A 97 0.85 -7.93 0.37
CA ALA A 97 -0.38 -8.59 -0.06
C ALA A 97 -0.25 -10.13 -0.08
N ARG A 98 0.91 -10.65 -0.49
CA ARG A 98 1.24 -12.09 -0.37
C ARG A 98 1.24 -12.54 1.08
N ASP A 99 1.85 -11.76 1.97
CA ASP A 99 1.83 -12.06 3.41
C ASP A 99 0.38 -12.09 3.93
N ILE A 100 -0.43 -11.08 3.60
CA ILE A 100 -1.85 -11.03 4.01
C ILE A 100 -2.59 -12.31 3.64
N LEU A 101 -2.51 -12.72 2.37
CA LEU A 101 -3.20 -13.91 1.87
C LEU A 101 -2.64 -15.20 2.48
N GLY A 102 -1.32 -15.29 2.67
CA GLY A 102 -0.67 -16.46 3.26
C GLY A 102 -1.01 -16.69 4.74
N PHE A 103 -1.45 -15.65 5.46
CA PHE A 103 -1.85 -15.72 6.87
C PHE A 103 -3.37 -15.71 7.08
N MET A 104 -4.19 -15.54 6.03
CA MET A 104 -5.64 -15.70 6.16
C MET A 104 -5.98 -17.17 6.40
N PRO A 105 -6.91 -17.49 7.31
CA PRO A 105 -7.32 -18.87 7.52
C PRO A 105 -7.87 -19.44 6.21
N LYS A 106 -7.23 -20.50 5.71
CA LYS A 106 -7.75 -21.29 4.59
C LYS A 106 -9.03 -21.99 5.06
N THR A 107 -10.09 -21.89 4.27
CA THR A 107 -11.28 -22.72 4.51
C THR A 107 -10.89 -24.21 4.42
N PRO A 108 -11.51 -25.11 5.22
CA PRO A 108 -11.10 -26.51 5.33
C PRO A 108 -11.08 -27.31 4.02
N ASP A 109 -11.75 -26.84 2.97
CA ASP A 109 -11.89 -27.54 1.68
C ASP A 109 -10.71 -27.34 0.71
N GLU A 110 -9.65 -26.62 1.10
CA GLU A 110 -8.43 -26.46 0.29
C GLU A 110 -7.22 -27.15 0.94
N SER A 111 -7.25 -28.49 0.96
CA SER A 111 -6.10 -29.37 1.28
C SER A 111 -5.72 -30.25 0.10
#